data_AF-A0A2M7WSS6-F1
#
_entry.id   AF-A0A2M7WSS6-F1
#
_cell.length_a   1.000
_cell.length_b   1.000
_cell.length_c   1.000
_cell.angle_alpha   90.00
_cell.angle_beta   90.00
_cell.angle_gamma   90.00
#
_symmetry.space_group_name_H-M   'P 1'
#
loop_
_entity.id
_entity.type
_entity.pdbx_description
1 polymer ?
#
loop_
_entity_poly.entity_id
_entity_poly.type
_entity_poly.pdbx_seq_one_letter_code
_entity_poly.pdbx_strand_id
1 'polypeptide(L)'
;MFIEEDKMSKIKIHKKRASTLEEILEKLFLSIDGIKPLTDTMYEVIVEGKSGIFSIEDGSLVLSIEYDPTIELGRRDLRVLRKNRKFGIFSLKTRSIVLPVNCTKLTYRDENHFNVEQEGKVGTFNIGTNQLVIE
;
A
#
# COMPACT_ATOMS: atom_id res chain seq x y z
N MET A 1 20.81 -37.89 1.95
CA MET A 1 20.15 -37.02 2.94
C MET A 1 20.73 -35.63 2.77
N PHE A 2 20.17 -34.81 1.87
CA PHE A 2 20.71 -33.47 1.59
C PHE A 2 19.61 -32.56 1.07
N ILE A 3 18.86 -31.91 1.96
CA ILE A 3 18.15 -30.65 1.67
C ILE A 3 17.99 -29.87 2.99
N GLU A 4 19.00 -29.11 3.43
CA GLU A 4 18.79 -28.14 4.52
C GLU A 4 19.65 -26.86 4.47
N GLU A 5 20.50 -26.67 3.45
CA GLU A 5 21.31 -25.44 3.35
C GLU A 5 20.59 -24.26 2.66
N ASP A 6 19.51 -24.49 1.89
CA ASP A 6 18.84 -23.42 1.14
C ASP A 6 17.92 -22.51 1.99
N LYS A 7 17.48 -22.98 3.17
CA LYS A 7 16.60 -22.20 4.06
C LYS A 7 17.36 -21.17 4.89
N MET A 8 18.60 -21.46 5.31
CA MET A 8 19.37 -20.59 6.21
C MET A 8 19.95 -19.36 5.50
N SER A 9 20.23 -19.46 4.20
CA SER A 9 20.69 -18.35 3.37
C SER A 9 19.60 -17.28 3.17
N LYS A 10 18.34 -17.69 2.97
CA LYS A 10 17.19 -16.76 2.82
C LYS A 10 16.87 -16.02 4.13
N ILE A 11 17.02 -16.69 5.27
CA ILE A 11 16.74 -16.12 6.60
C ILE A 11 17.79 -15.06 7.00
N LYS A 12 19.08 -15.28 6.70
CA LYS A 12 20.14 -14.29 6.97
C LYS A 12 19.99 -13.03 6.11
N ILE A 13 19.61 -13.16 4.84
CA ILE A 13 19.42 -12.02 3.94
C ILE A 13 18.21 -11.19 4.40
N HIS A 14 17.11 -11.82 4.84
CA HIS A 14 15.95 -11.12 5.38
C HIS A 14 16.25 -10.34 6.66
N LYS A 15 17.03 -10.90 7.59
CA LYS A 15 17.41 -10.21 8.84
C LYS A 15 18.31 -8.99 8.63
N LYS A 16 19.21 -9.05 7.64
CA LYS A 16 20.13 -7.95 7.33
C LYS A 16 19.44 -6.80 6.57
N ARG A 17 18.47 -7.13 5.70
CA ARG A 17 17.65 -6.12 5.00
C ARG A 17 16.69 -5.40 5.95
N ALA A 18 16.12 -6.11 6.92
CA ALA A 18 15.27 -5.51 7.95
C ALA A 18 16.02 -4.49 8.80
N SER A 19 17.26 -4.80 9.24
CA SER A 19 18.08 -3.86 10.02
C SER A 19 18.49 -2.62 9.23
N THR A 20 18.81 -2.73 7.94
CA THR A 20 19.08 -1.54 7.11
C THR A 20 17.83 -0.69 6.86
N LEU A 21 16.66 -1.30 6.72
CA LEU A 21 15.39 -0.58 6.55
C LEU A 21 15.04 0.21 7.81
N GLU A 22 15.10 -0.43 8.99
CA GLU A 22 14.86 0.23 10.26
C GLU A 22 15.81 1.42 10.47
N GLU A 23 17.12 1.24 10.23
CA GLU A 23 18.10 2.34 10.32
C GLU A 23 17.85 3.50 9.34
N ILE A 24 17.39 3.20 8.11
CA ILE A 24 17.03 4.23 7.12
C ILE A 24 15.77 4.98 7.57
N LEU A 25 14.76 4.24 8.02
CA LEU A 25 13.50 4.83 8.44
C LEU A 25 13.66 5.62 9.74
N GLU A 26 14.47 5.18 10.70
CA GLU A 26 14.79 5.93 11.94
C GLU A 26 15.51 7.25 11.66
N LYS A 27 16.28 7.33 10.57
CA LYS A 27 16.91 8.59 10.13
C LYS A 27 15.92 9.54 9.44
N LEU A 28 14.89 8.98 8.80
CA LEU A 28 13.89 9.74 8.06
C LEU A 28 12.72 10.17 8.95
N PHE A 29 12.37 9.36 9.95
CA PHE A 29 11.20 9.53 10.80
C PHE A 29 11.61 9.48 12.27
N LEU A 30 11.23 10.52 13.02
CA LEU A 30 11.54 10.64 14.45
C LEU A 30 10.92 9.52 15.29
N SER A 31 9.82 8.94 14.82
CA SER A 31 9.10 7.85 15.45
C SER A 31 8.48 6.97 14.36
N ILE A 32 8.44 5.66 14.61
CA ILE A 32 7.79 4.68 13.73
C ILE A 32 6.90 3.82 14.62
N ASP A 33 5.61 3.81 14.34
CA ASP A 33 4.64 3.01 15.07
C ASP A 33 4.56 1.58 14.51
N GLY A 34 4.88 1.41 13.23
CA GLY A 34 4.87 0.10 12.60
C GLY A 34 5.41 0.08 11.18
N ILE A 35 5.92 -1.08 10.79
CA ILE A 35 6.37 -1.36 9.43
C ILE A 35 5.71 -2.68 9.00
N LYS A 36 5.06 -2.68 7.84
CA LYS A 36 4.40 -3.86 7.29
C LYS A 36 4.89 -4.13 5.87
N PRO A 37 5.41 -5.33 5.57
CA PRO A 37 5.81 -5.67 4.22
C PRO A 37 4.58 -5.75 3.30
N LEU A 38 4.65 -5.06 2.15
CA LEU A 38 3.63 -5.14 1.10
C LEU A 38 4.10 -5.99 -0.08
N THR A 39 5.37 -5.86 -0.44
CA THR A 39 6.09 -6.67 -1.44
C THR A 39 7.54 -6.87 -0.99
N ASP A 40 8.36 -7.54 -1.79
CA ASP A 40 9.80 -7.70 -1.51
C ASP A 40 10.57 -6.37 -1.44
N THR A 41 10.03 -5.31 -2.05
CA THR A 41 10.69 -3.99 -2.14
C THR A 41 9.87 -2.83 -1.59
N MET A 42 8.61 -3.05 -1.21
CA MET A 42 7.74 -1.99 -0.70
C MET A 42 7.19 -2.34 0.67
N TYR A 43 7.23 -1.35 1.55
CA TYR A 43 6.79 -1.45 2.93
C TYR A 43 5.80 -0.33 3.22
N GLU A 44 4.72 -0.67 3.90
CA GLU A 44 3.87 0.30 4.56
C GLU A 44 4.57 0.74 5.84
N VAL A 45 4.77 2.05 5.98
CA VAL A 45 5.40 2.66 7.15
C VAL A 45 4.35 3.49 7.86
N ILE A 46 4.18 3.25 9.15
CA ILE A 46 3.21 3.93 10.00
C ILE A 46 3.98 4.84 10.97
N VAL A 47 3.67 6.12 10.94
CA VAL A 47 4.27 7.18 11.77
C VAL A 47 3.13 8.05 12.30
N GLU A 48 3.06 8.19 13.63
CA GLU A 48 2.02 8.96 14.32
C GLU A 48 0.58 8.57 13.89
N GLY A 49 0.34 7.28 13.71
CA GLY A 49 -0.93 6.72 13.27
C GLY A 49 -1.28 6.99 11.80
N LYS A 50 -0.38 7.59 11.02
CA LYS A 50 -0.52 7.80 9.57
C LYS A 50 0.39 6.86 8.81
N SER A 51 -0.06 6.44 7.63
CA SER A 51 0.66 5.51 6.78
C SER A 51 1.09 6.15 5.47
N GLY A 52 2.24 5.69 4.99
CA GLY A 52 2.73 5.87 3.64
C GLY A 52 3.38 4.58 3.15
N ILE A 53 3.88 4.60 1.92
CA ILE A 53 4.54 3.43 1.31
C ILE A 53 5.95 3.84 0.93
N PHE A 54 6.92 3.11 1.47
CA PHE A 54 8.34 3.28 1.21
C PHE A 54 8.83 2.19 0.26
N SER A 55 9.60 2.57 -0.76
CA SER A 55 10.29 1.68 -1.68
C SER A 55 11.76 1.61 -1.32
N ILE A 56 12.26 0.42 -0.96
CA ILE A 56 13.71 0.22 -0.71
C ILE A 56 14.54 0.23 -1.99
N GLU A 57 13.92 -0.02 -3.13
CA GLU A 57 14.59 0.04 -4.43
C GLU A 57 14.89 1.51 -4.80
N ASP A 58 13.92 2.39 -4.59
CA ASP A 58 14.05 3.82 -4.88
C ASP A 58 14.67 4.59 -3.71
N GLY A 59 14.67 4.01 -2.51
CA GLY A 59 15.09 4.67 -1.27
C GLY A 59 14.18 5.83 -0.86
N SER A 60 12.92 5.83 -1.30
CA SER A 60 12.00 6.95 -1.12
C SER A 60 10.57 6.52 -0.81
N LEU A 61 9.78 7.46 -0.29
CA LEU A 61 8.33 7.31 -0.19
C LEU A 61 7.70 7.38 -1.59
N VAL A 62 7.05 6.30 -2.02
CA VAL A 62 6.20 6.27 -3.22
C VAL A 62 4.76 6.70 -2.91
N LEU A 63 4.38 6.67 -1.63
CA LEU A 63 3.16 7.25 -1.11
C LEU A 63 3.49 8.02 0.17
N SER A 64 3.07 9.29 0.23
CA SER A 64 3.22 10.19 1.37
C SER A 64 2.60 9.63 2.65
N ILE A 65 3.21 9.93 3.81
CA ILE A 65 2.68 9.56 5.11
C ILE A 65 1.60 10.56 5.54
N GLU A 66 0.39 10.36 5.05
CA GLU A 66 -0.76 11.23 5.34
C GLU A 66 -2.11 10.51 5.34
N TYR A 67 -2.09 9.22 5.05
CA TYR A 67 -3.26 8.36 4.97
C TYR A 67 -3.47 7.63 6.29
N ASP A 68 -4.68 7.18 6.56
CA ASP A 68 -4.88 6.17 7.60
C ASP A 68 -4.21 4.85 7.15
N PRO A 69 -3.90 3.90 8.07
CA PRO A 69 -3.34 2.60 7.69
C PRO A 69 -4.11 1.94 6.56
N THR A 70 -3.38 1.56 5.52
CA THR A 70 -3.96 1.02 4.29
C THR A 70 -4.52 -0.38 4.51
N ILE A 71 -5.57 -0.70 3.76
CA ILE A 71 -6.17 -2.03 3.79
C ILE A 71 -6.08 -2.67 2.40
N GLU A 72 -5.86 -3.98 2.39
CA GLU A 72 -5.99 -4.78 1.17
C GLU A 72 -7.48 -4.97 0.85
N LEU A 73 -7.86 -4.79 -0.41
CA LEU A 73 -9.25 -4.96 -0.85
C LEU A 73 -9.30 -5.75 -2.17
N GLY A 74 -9.75 -6.99 -2.10
CA GLY A 74 -9.94 -7.89 -3.24
C GLY A 74 -8.64 -8.43 -3.84
N ARG A 75 -7.63 -7.57 -4.08
CA ARG A 75 -6.37 -7.91 -4.72
C ARG A 75 -5.15 -7.51 -3.91
N ARG A 76 -4.13 -8.37 -3.89
CA ARG A 76 -2.87 -8.16 -3.15
C ARG A 76 -2.04 -6.98 -3.62
N ASP A 77 -2.17 -6.60 -4.89
CA ASP A 77 -1.46 -5.46 -5.48
C ASP A 77 -2.17 -4.12 -5.28
N LEU A 78 -3.34 -4.11 -4.62
CA LEU A 78 -4.12 -2.91 -4.36
C LEU A 78 -4.17 -2.58 -2.87
N ARG A 79 -4.07 -1.28 -2.58
CA ARG A 79 -4.21 -0.73 -1.24
C ARG A 79 -5.28 0.35 -1.27
N VAL A 80 -6.28 0.22 -0.41
CA VAL A 80 -7.27 1.28 -0.21
C VAL A 80 -6.61 2.36 0.63
N LEU A 81 -6.65 3.56 0.09
CA LEU A 81 -6.24 4.77 0.78
C LEU A 81 -7.45 5.37 1.47
N ARG A 82 -7.24 5.87 2.70
CA ARG A 82 -8.25 6.64 3.42
C ARG A 82 -7.63 7.92 3.95
N LYS A 83 -8.25 9.06 3.65
CA LYS A 83 -7.85 10.38 4.19
C LYS A 83 -9.10 11.24 4.33
N ASN A 84 -9.27 11.89 5.47
CA ASN A 84 -10.41 12.79 5.74
C ASN A 84 -11.78 12.17 5.43
N ARG A 85 -11.98 10.89 5.80
CA ARG A 85 -13.20 10.10 5.52
C ARG A 85 -13.49 9.84 4.04
N LYS A 86 -12.56 10.16 3.15
CA LYS A 86 -12.63 9.81 1.73
C LYS A 86 -11.72 8.63 1.41
N PHE A 87 -12.04 7.93 0.34
CA PHE A 87 -11.38 6.71 -0.11
C PHE A 87 -10.80 6.88 -1.51
N GLY A 88 -9.68 6.20 -1.74
CA GLY A 88 -9.06 6.02 -3.05
C GLY A 88 -8.32 4.68 -3.11
N ILE A 89 -7.62 4.42 -4.21
CA ILE A 89 -6.88 3.18 -4.44
C ILE A 89 -5.48 3.51 -4.93
N PHE A 90 -4.49 2.89 -4.30
CA PHE A 90 -3.10 2.83 -4.74
C PHE A 90 -2.79 1.45 -5.30
N SER A 91 -2.11 1.40 -6.44
CA SER A 91 -1.59 0.16 -7.01
C SER A 91 -0.10 0.02 -6.71
N LEU A 92 0.24 -1.07 -6.01
CA LEU A 92 1.63 -1.49 -5.80
C LEU A 92 2.30 -1.85 -7.12
N LYS A 93 1.54 -2.38 -8.09
CA LYS A 93 2.07 -2.76 -9.40
C LYS A 93 2.55 -1.57 -10.22
N THR A 94 1.76 -0.49 -10.27
CA THR A 94 2.11 0.72 -11.04
C THR A 94 2.80 1.79 -10.19
N ARG A 95 2.91 1.57 -8.87
CA ARG A 95 3.41 2.54 -7.87
C ARG A 95 2.68 3.88 -7.95
N SER A 96 1.37 3.86 -8.18
CA SER A 96 0.58 5.07 -8.38
C SER A 96 -0.83 4.98 -7.80
N ILE A 97 -1.40 6.15 -7.52
CA ILE A 97 -2.82 6.29 -7.19
C ILE A 97 -3.61 6.09 -8.49
N VAL A 98 -4.43 5.05 -8.51
CA VAL A 98 -5.29 4.67 -9.65
C VAL A 98 -6.71 5.18 -9.47
N LEU A 99 -7.16 5.33 -8.22
CA LEU A 99 -8.38 6.05 -7.89
C LEU A 99 -8.04 7.15 -6.85
N PRO A 100 -8.22 8.44 -7.18
CA PRO A 100 -7.99 9.53 -6.24
C PRO A 100 -8.79 9.40 -4.94
N VAL A 101 -8.30 10.01 -3.86
CA VAL A 101 -8.97 9.95 -2.55
C VAL A 101 -10.13 10.97 -2.48
N ASN A 102 -11.18 10.70 -3.24
CA ASN A 102 -12.34 11.58 -3.40
C ASN A 102 -13.70 10.91 -3.11
N CYS A 103 -13.74 9.58 -3.00
CA CYS A 103 -14.97 8.83 -2.83
C CYS A 103 -15.42 8.81 -1.35
N THR A 104 -16.72 8.98 -1.07
CA THR A 104 -17.30 8.80 0.27
C THR A 104 -17.52 7.34 0.63
N LYS A 105 -17.64 6.48 -0.38
CA LYS A 105 -17.77 5.02 -0.22
C LYS A 105 -16.96 4.31 -1.30
N LEU A 106 -16.31 3.21 -0.92
CA LEU A 106 -15.59 2.33 -1.83
C LEU A 106 -15.83 0.89 -1.38
N THR A 107 -16.41 0.05 -2.24
CA THR A 107 -16.60 -1.38 -1.96
C THR A 107 -16.17 -2.23 -3.14
N TYR A 108 -15.55 -3.37 -2.84
CA TYR A 108 -15.22 -4.38 -3.84
C TYR A 108 -16.49 -4.98 -4.44
N ARG A 109 -16.58 -5.04 -5.78
CA ARG A 109 -17.67 -5.72 -6.49
C ARG A 109 -17.19 -7.06 -7.03
N ASP A 110 -16.12 -7.03 -7.83
CA ASP A 110 -15.50 -8.19 -8.45
C ASP A 110 -14.03 -7.91 -8.78
N GLU A 111 -13.34 -8.85 -9.43
CA GLU A 111 -11.89 -8.81 -9.68
C GLU A 111 -11.39 -7.47 -10.22
N ASN A 112 -12.20 -6.83 -11.08
CA ASN A 112 -11.82 -5.58 -11.72
C ASN A 112 -12.72 -4.39 -11.36
N HIS A 113 -13.86 -4.60 -10.71
CA HIS A 113 -14.81 -3.53 -10.43
C HIS A 113 -14.95 -3.22 -8.95
N PHE A 114 -15.07 -1.92 -8.66
CA PHE A 114 -15.36 -1.37 -7.35
C PHE A 114 -16.61 -0.51 -7.47
N ASN A 115 -17.55 -0.65 -6.53
CA ASN A 115 -18.59 0.35 -6.37
C ASN A 115 -17.97 1.56 -5.66
N VAL A 116 -18.27 2.75 -6.18
CA VAL A 116 -17.88 3.99 -5.54
C VAL A 116 -19.09 4.86 -5.28
N GLU A 117 -18.96 5.73 -4.31
CA GLU A 117 -19.86 6.87 -4.14
C GLU A 117 -19.01 8.14 -4.11
N GLN A 118 -19.35 9.12 -4.95
CA GLN A 118 -18.70 10.42 -5.00
C GLN A 118 -19.77 11.49 -5.05
N GLU A 119 -19.73 12.41 -4.08
CA GLU A 119 -20.66 13.56 -4.02
C GLU A 119 -22.15 13.15 -4.04
N GLY A 120 -22.48 12.02 -3.39
CA GLY A 120 -23.84 11.48 -3.33
C GLY A 120 -24.30 10.73 -4.58
N LYS A 121 -23.43 10.59 -5.58
CA LYS A 121 -23.67 9.79 -6.78
C LYS A 121 -22.96 8.45 -6.69
N VAL A 122 -23.63 7.41 -7.17
CA VAL A 122 -23.07 6.04 -7.19
C VAL A 122 -22.41 5.80 -8.53
N GLY A 123 -21.34 5.02 -8.53
CA GLY A 123 -20.65 4.66 -9.75
C GLY A 123 -19.88 3.36 -9.65
N THR A 124 -19.24 3.02 -10.76
CA THR A 124 -18.37 1.85 -10.88
C THR A 124 -17.00 2.30 -11.36
N PHE A 125 -15.97 1.92 -10.61
CA PHE A 125 -14.58 2.05 -11.03
C PHE A 125 -14.07 0.70 -11.54
N ASN A 126 -13.55 0.67 -12.76
CA ASN A 126 -12.88 -0.49 -13.34
C ASN A 126 -11.36 -0.30 -13.26
N ILE A 127 -10.69 -1.13 -12.46
CA ILE A 127 -9.23 -1.07 -12.26
C ILE A 127 -8.44 -1.54 -13.49
N GLY A 128 -9.01 -2.45 -14.28
CA GLY A 128 -8.36 -2.99 -15.48
C GLY A 128 -8.25 -1.96 -16.60
N THR A 129 -9.25 -1.09 -16.74
CA THR A 129 -9.27 0.02 -17.70
C THR A 129 -8.91 1.38 -17.08
N ASN A 130 -8.80 1.44 -15.75
CA ASN A 130 -8.65 2.66 -14.98
C ASN A 130 -9.75 3.70 -15.27
N GLN A 131 -10.98 3.24 -15.47
CA GLN A 131 -12.14 4.07 -15.81
C GLN A 131 -13.11 4.16 -14.64
N LEU A 132 -13.58 5.38 -14.35
CA LEU A 132 -14.63 5.65 -13.40
C LEU A 132 -15.88 6.14 -14.13
N VAL A 133 -17.02 5.46 -13.91
CA VAL A 133 -18.34 5.86 -14.42
C VAL A 133 -19.21 6.19 -13.22
N ILE A 134 -19.74 7.42 -13.16
CA ILE A 134 -20.67 7.91 -12.12
C ILE A 134 -22.04 8.12 -12.77
N GLU A 135 -23.11 7.68 -12.10
CA GLU A 135 -24.51 7.83 -12.52
C GLU A 135 -25.20 9.02 -11.84
#